data_AF-A0A7V7E6B4-F1
#
_entry.id   AF-A0A7V7E6B4-F1
#
_cell.length_a   1.000
_cell.length_b   1.000
_cell.length_c   1.000
_cell.angle_alpha   90.00
_cell.angle_beta   90.00
_cell.angle_gamma   90.00
#
_symmetry.space_group_name_H-M   'P 1'
#
loop_
_entity.id
_entity.type
_entity.pdbx_description
1 polymer ?
#
loop_
_entity_poly.entity_id
_entity_poly.type
_entity_poly.pdbx_seq_one_letter_code
_entity_poly.pdbx_strand_id
1 'polypeptide(L)'
;MSSQTKSLDRASVESAIKDYIVQANYRGYRPDRRKVLSVRRTDRTAWLRNATTPVRWEVYYFVEGELFPETGQTRLAPGQSAGELAQQLVDKVWEQLWIWNGYDFTPTSGGLNRGQYSDEPLPSDTATP
;
A
#
# COMPACT_ATOMS: atom_id res chain seq x y z
N MET A 1 9.11 15.60 19.11
CA MET A 1 8.68 15.62 17.70
C MET A 1 7.42 14.81 17.60
N SER A 2 6.31 15.43 17.22
CA SER A 2 4.99 14.80 17.20
C SER A 2 5.00 13.60 16.26
N SER A 3 4.70 12.42 16.78
CA SER A 3 4.37 11.22 16.00
C SER A 3 3.08 11.51 15.22
N GLN A 4 3.19 12.25 14.12
CA GLN A 4 2.16 12.24 13.09
C GLN A 4 2.07 10.79 12.63
N THR A 5 0.98 10.13 13.00
CA THR A 5 0.58 8.87 12.42
C THR A 5 0.60 9.07 10.91
N LYS A 6 1.67 8.61 10.24
CA LYS A 6 1.79 8.78 8.79
C LYS A 6 0.61 8.07 8.15
N SER A 7 -0.23 8.88 7.51
CA SER A 7 -1.40 8.45 6.75
C SER A 7 -0.93 7.72 5.48
N LEU A 8 -1.75 6.78 4.99
CA LEU A 8 -1.63 6.23 3.63
C LEU A 8 -1.42 7.35 2.60
N ASP A 9 -0.39 7.23 1.76
CA ASP A 9 -0.11 8.19 0.71
C ASP A 9 -1.03 7.96 -0.48
N ARG A 10 -2.06 8.80 -0.60
CA ARG A 10 -3.07 8.72 -1.67
C ARG A 10 -2.46 8.80 -3.06
N ALA A 11 -1.51 9.72 -3.27
CA ALA A 11 -0.89 9.93 -4.57
C ALA A 11 -0.12 8.68 -5.01
N SER A 12 0.55 8.01 -4.06
CA SER A 12 1.23 6.74 -4.35
C SER A 12 0.25 5.62 -4.72
N VAL A 13 -0.92 5.55 -4.05
CA VAL A 13 -1.97 4.56 -4.36
C VAL A 13 -2.55 4.82 -5.74
N GLU A 14 -2.94 6.07 -6.04
CA GLU A 14 -3.46 6.45 -7.36
C GLU A 14 -2.47 6.15 -8.48
N SER A 15 -1.18 6.45 -8.28
CA SER A 15 -0.13 6.12 -9.23
C SER A 15 -0.02 4.61 -9.45
N ALA A 16 -0.02 3.81 -8.39
CA ALA A 16 0.07 2.36 -8.48
C ALA A 16 -1.13 1.73 -9.19
N ILE A 17 -2.35 2.21 -8.90
CA ILE A 17 -3.57 1.75 -9.57
C ILE A 17 -3.58 2.17 -11.05
N LYS A 18 -3.14 3.39 -11.37
CA LYS A 18 -2.98 3.84 -12.76
C LYS A 18 -2.03 2.94 -13.53
N ASP A 19 -0.87 2.61 -12.96
CA ASP A 19 0.11 1.71 -13.57
C ASP A 19 -0.48 0.33 -13.84
N TYR A 20 -1.28 -0.19 -12.90
CA TYR A 20 -2.01 -1.44 -13.09
C TYR A 20 -3.00 -1.35 -14.26
N ILE A 21 -3.82 -0.30 -14.33
CA ILE A 21 -4.79 -0.10 -15.42
C ILE A 21 -4.08 -0.07 -16.77
N VAL A 22 -2.96 0.65 -16.88
CA VAL A 22 -2.16 0.70 -18.11
C VAL A 22 -1.66 -0.70 -18.48
N GLN A 23 -1.13 -1.46 -17.52
CA GLN A 23 -0.65 -2.83 -17.76
C GLN A 23 -1.80 -3.76 -18.20
N ALA A 24 -2.93 -3.73 -17.49
CA ALA A 24 -4.07 -4.59 -17.73
C ALA A 24 -4.79 -4.30 -19.07
N ASN A 25 -4.68 -3.08 -19.61
CA ASN A 25 -5.33 -2.70 -20.86
C ASN A 25 -4.36 -2.64 -22.06
N TYR A 26 -3.06 -2.91 -21.85
CA TYR A 26 -2.07 -2.88 -22.92
C TYR A 26 -2.33 -3.99 -23.95
N ARG A 27 -2.54 -3.60 -25.21
CA ARG A 27 -2.87 -4.51 -26.33
C ARG A 27 -4.10 -5.39 -26.07
N GLY A 28 -5.08 -4.83 -25.35
CA GLY A 28 -6.33 -5.49 -24.99
C GLY A 28 -6.43 -5.78 -23.50
N TYR A 29 -7.66 -6.00 -23.02
CA TYR A 29 -7.92 -6.19 -21.60
C TYR A 29 -7.51 -7.60 -21.12
N ARG A 30 -6.46 -7.66 -20.32
CA ARG A 30 -5.85 -8.88 -19.75
C ARG A 30 -5.42 -8.61 -18.30
N PRO A 31 -6.35 -8.62 -17.34
CA PRO A 31 -6.02 -8.40 -15.94
C PRO A 31 -5.15 -9.54 -15.39
N ASP A 32 -4.12 -9.19 -14.63
CA ASP A 32 -3.24 -10.17 -13.97
C ASP A 32 -3.63 -10.29 -12.49
N ARG A 33 -4.26 -11.43 -12.15
CA ARG A 33 -4.72 -11.76 -10.80
C ARG A 33 -3.60 -11.88 -9.77
N ARG A 34 -2.34 -11.94 -10.21
CA ARG A 34 -1.18 -11.98 -9.32
C ARG A 34 -0.70 -10.58 -8.94
N LYS A 35 -1.27 -9.51 -9.48
CA LYS A 35 -0.86 -8.14 -9.16
C LYS A 35 -1.38 -7.73 -7.79
N VAL A 36 -0.49 -7.19 -6.98
CA VAL A 36 -0.79 -6.69 -5.65
C VAL A 36 -0.38 -5.23 -5.50
N LEU A 37 -1.20 -4.47 -4.77
CA LEU A 37 -0.84 -3.19 -4.21
C LEU A 37 -0.04 -3.45 -2.93
N SER A 38 1.26 -3.15 -2.96
CA SER A 38 2.15 -3.27 -1.82
C SER A 38 2.23 -1.95 -1.09
N VAL A 39 1.99 -1.95 0.21
CA VAL A 39 2.11 -0.76 1.07
C VAL A 39 3.19 -0.98 2.12
N ARG A 40 4.12 -0.02 2.24
CA ARG A 40 5.19 -0.06 3.25
C ARG A 40 4.75 0.55 4.57
N ARG A 41 5.02 -0.10 5.70
CA ARG A 41 4.66 0.37 7.05
C ARG A 41 5.25 1.75 7.43
N THR A 42 6.50 2.00 7.06
CA THR A 42 7.31 3.11 7.60
C THR A 42 6.89 4.48 7.08
N ASP A 43 6.46 4.56 5.82
CA ASP A 43 6.06 5.81 5.18
C ASP A 43 4.75 5.72 4.40
N ARG A 44 4.12 4.54 4.40
CA ARG A 44 2.81 4.29 3.77
C ARG A 44 2.78 4.59 2.27
N THR A 45 3.93 4.53 1.62
CA THR A 45 4.02 4.54 0.16
C THR A 45 3.48 3.22 -0.39
N ALA A 46 2.68 3.32 -1.45
CA ALA A 46 2.14 2.20 -2.18
C ALA A 46 2.79 2.05 -3.57
N TRP A 47 2.97 0.82 -4.03
CA TRP A 47 3.44 0.52 -5.38
C TRP A 47 2.90 -0.82 -5.87
N LEU A 48 2.95 -1.02 -7.18
CA LEU A 48 2.48 -2.25 -7.82
C LEU A 48 3.62 -3.28 -7.89
N ARG A 49 3.32 -4.55 -7.56
CA ARG A 49 4.23 -5.67 -7.79
C ARG A 49 3.47 -6.97 -8.06
N ASN A 50 4.20 -8.01 -8.45
CA ASN A 50 3.65 -9.36 -8.51
C ASN A 50 3.67 -9.98 -7.10
N ALA A 51 2.62 -10.75 -6.80
CA ALA A 51 2.49 -11.56 -5.61
C ALA A 51 3.70 -12.49 -5.51
N THR A 52 4.50 -12.24 -4.47
CA THR A 52 5.74 -12.92 -4.12
C THR A 52 5.82 -12.93 -2.61
N THR A 53 6.86 -13.54 -2.02
CA THR A 53 7.04 -13.51 -0.57
C THR A 53 7.04 -12.06 -0.05
N PRO A 54 6.16 -11.71 0.90
CA PRO A 54 6.14 -10.38 1.48
C PRO A 54 7.48 -9.99 2.08
N VAL A 55 7.94 -8.78 1.76
CA VAL A 55 9.11 -8.22 2.45
C VAL A 55 8.65 -7.78 3.85
N ARG A 56 9.56 -7.84 4.81
CA ARG A 56 9.29 -7.43 6.19
C ARG A 56 8.70 -6.02 6.20
N TRP A 57 7.57 -5.86 6.90
CA TRP A 57 6.85 -4.58 7.05
C TRP A 57 6.11 -4.08 5.79
N GLU A 58 5.81 -4.97 4.84
CA GLU A 58 4.87 -4.71 3.74
C GLU A 58 3.54 -5.43 3.96
N VAL A 59 2.47 -4.82 3.47
CA VAL A 59 1.13 -5.42 3.39
C VAL A 59 0.69 -5.42 1.94
N TYR A 60 0.11 -6.54 1.49
CA TYR A 60 -0.31 -6.75 0.10
C TYR A 60 -1.82 -6.84 0.01
N TYR A 61 -2.39 -6.10 -0.93
CA TYR A 61 -3.79 -6.22 -1.33
C TYR A 61 -3.86 -6.65 -2.79
N PHE A 62 -4.58 -7.72 -3.10
CA PHE A 62 -4.75 -8.17 -4.49
C PHE A 62 -5.58 -7.15 -5.27
N VAL A 63 -5.06 -6.68 -6.40
CA VAL A 63 -5.75 -5.63 -7.17
C VAL A 63 -7.07 -6.18 -7.73
N GLU A 64 -7.03 -7.35 -8.35
CA GLU A 64 -8.22 -8.06 -8.81
C GLU A 64 -8.71 -9.01 -7.72
N GLY A 65 -9.99 -8.95 -7.38
CA GLY A 65 -10.62 -9.85 -6.42
C GLY A 65 -10.72 -9.29 -5.00
N GLU A 66 -9.72 -8.52 -4.54
CA GLU A 66 -9.76 -7.90 -3.21
C GLU A 66 -10.07 -6.40 -3.28
N LEU A 67 -9.24 -5.61 -3.98
CA LEU A 67 -9.52 -4.19 -4.19
C LEU A 67 -10.69 -4.00 -5.16
N PHE A 68 -10.68 -4.75 -6.26
CA PHE A 68 -11.68 -4.67 -7.32
C PHE A 68 -12.31 -6.05 -7.54
N PRO A 69 -13.36 -6.41 -6.79
CA PRO A 69 -13.90 -7.77 -6.80
C PRO A 69 -14.72 -8.07 -8.06
N GLU A 70 -15.30 -7.07 -8.72
CA GLU A 70 -16.13 -7.30 -9.91
C GLU A 70 -15.27 -7.37 -11.17
N THR A 71 -15.57 -8.35 -12.01
CA THR A 71 -14.83 -8.56 -13.26
C THR A 71 -14.97 -7.37 -14.20
N GLY A 72 -13.85 -6.84 -14.68
CA GLY A 72 -13.85 -5.74 -15.64
C GLY A 72 -13.86 -4.33 -15.04
N GLN A 73 -13.83 -4.18 -13.71
CA GLN A 73 -13.77 -2.85 -13.06
C GLN A 73 -12.56 -2.03 -13.48
N THR A 74 -11.45 -2.69 -13.81
CA THR A 74 -10.18 -2.08 -14.21
C THR A 74 -10.05 -1.90 -15.73
N ARG A 75 -11.12 -2.18 -16.48
CA ARG A 75 -11.16 -2.02 -17.94
C ARG A 75 -11.42 -0.55 -18.29
N LEU A 76 -10.65 -0.03 -19.24
CA LEU A 76 -10.89 1.31 -19.79
C LEU A 76 -12.13 1.34 -20.68
N ALA A 77 -13.00 2.31 -20.44
CA ALA A 77 -14.07 2.66 -21.39
C ALA A 77 -13.49 3.42 -22.61
N PRO A 78 -14.20 3.43 -23.76
CA PRO A 78 -13.79 4.21 -24.92
C PRO A 78 -13.62 5.70 -24.56
N GLY A 79 -12.44 6.26 -24.84
CA GLY A 79 -12.13 7.66 -24.56
C GLY A 79 -11.79 8.00 -23.11
N GLN A 80 -11.89 7.05 -22.17
CA GLN A 80 -11.50 7.25 -20.77
C GLN A 80 -9.99 7.14 -20.61
N SER A 81 -9.39 8.05 -19.84
CA SER A 81 -7.97 7.95 -19.49
C SER A 81 -7.74 7.02 -18.30
N ALA A 82 -6.56 6.42 -18.23
CA ALA A 82 -6.16 5.60 -17.07
C ALA A 82 -6.10 6.41 -15.77
N GLY A 83 -5.79 7.71 -15.83
CA GLY A 83 -5.77 8.58 -14.67
C GLY A 83 -7.18 8.79 -14.10
N GLU A 84 -8.15 9.10 -14.96
CA GLU A 84 -9.55 9.28 -14.54
C GLU A 84 -10.13 7.99 -13.93
N LEU A 85 -9.89 6.83 -14.56
CA LEU A 85 -10.34 5.56 -14.01
C LEU A 85 -9.64 5.24 -12.67
N ALA A 86 -8.34 5.49 -12.56
CA ALA A 86 -7.59 5.26 -11.32
C ALA A 86 -8.16 6.09 -10.18
N GLN A 87 -8.40 7.38 -10.40
CA GLN A 87 -8.98 8.26 -9.39
C GLN A 87 -10.35 7.75 -8.93
N GLN A 88 -11.25 7.43 -9.86
CA GLN A 88 -12.59 6.90 -9.54
C GLN A 88 -12.52 5.59 -8.75
N LEU A 89 -11.59 4.70 -9.10
CA LEU A 89 -11.42 3.43 -8.41
C LEU A 89 -10.85 3.64 -7.01
N VAL A 90 -9.84 4.51 -6.84
CA VAL A 90 -9.29 4.84 -5.53
C VAL A 90 -10.33 5.50 -4.65
N ASP A 91 -11.12 6.44 -5.16
CA ASP A 91 -12.20 7.09 -4.42
C ASP A 91 -13.17 6.07 -3.80
N LYS A 92 -13.50 5.00 -4.55
CA LYS A 92 -14.39 3.92 -4.07
C LYS A 92 -13.81 3.09 -2.95
N VAL A 93 -12.50 2.80 -3.00
CA VAL A 93 -11.85 1.87 -2.06
C VAL A 93 -11.08 2.59 -0.95
N TRP A 94 -10.99 3.93 -1.00
CA TRP A 94 -10.10 4.72 -0.14
C TRP A 94 -10.38 4.50 1.35
N GLU A 95 -11.64 4.58 1.76
CA GLU A 95 -12.01 4.39 3.17
C GLU A 95 -11.70 2.98 3.66
N GLN A 96 -11.96 1.97 2.83
CA GLN A 96 -11.70 0.58 3.15
C GLN A 96 -10.20 0.29 3.25
N LEU A 97 -9.41 0.75 2.27
CA LEU A 97 -7.95 0.70 2.30
C LEU A 97 -7.38 1.38 3.53
N TRP A 98 -7.90 2.57 3.87
CA TRP A 98 -7.48 3.31 5.06
C TRP A 98 -7.69 2.50 6.34
N ILE A 99 -8.87 1.89 6.49
CA ILE A 99 -9.22 1.07 7.65
C ILE A 99 -8.34 -0.18 7.72
N TRP A 100 -8.20 -0.92 6.61
CA TRP A 100 -7.35 -2.10 6.53
C TRP A 100 -5.90 -1.77 6.90
N ASN A 101 -5.34 -0.71 6.32
CA ASN A 101 -4.00 -0.25 6.61
C ASN A 101 -3.82 0.14 8.09
N GLY A 102 -4.87 0.68 8.70
CA GLY A 102 -4.93 0.90 10.15
C GLY A 102 -4.70 -0.40 10.92
N TYR A 103 -5.51 -1.43 10.65
CA TYR A 103 -5.45 -2.73 11.32
C TYR A 103 -4.17 -3.52 10.99
N ASP A 104 -3.79 -3.64 9.73
CA ASP A 104 -2.64 -4.45 9.29
C ASP A 104 -1.31 -3.95 9.88
N PHE A 105 -1.25 -2.67 10.22
CA PHE A 105 -0.09 -2.04 10.82
C PHE A 105 -0.26 -1.73 12.31
N THR A 106 -1.40 -2.07 12.93
CA THR A 106 -1.47 -2.09 14.39
C THR A 106 -0.46 -3.11 14.91
N PRO A 107 0.40 -2.75 15.88
CA PRO A 107 1.17 -3.74 16.59
C PRO A 107 0.16 -4.66 17.29
N THR A 108 0.02 -5.90 16.83
CA THR A 108 -0.71 -6.91 17.58
C THR A 108 -0.08 -6.97 18.96
N SER A 109 -0.87 -6.61 19.97
CA SER A 109 -0.54 -6.69 21.38
C SER A 109 -0.36 -8.16 21.75
N GLY A 110 0.82 -8.67 21.46
CA GLY A 110 1.26 -10.04 21.68
C GLY A 110 2.76 -10.07 22.00
N GLY A 111 3.17 -9.30 23.01
CA GLY A 111 4.16 -9.74 23.99
C GLY A 111 5.56 -10.23 23.59
N LEU A 112 6.07 -10.02 22.37
CA LEU A 112 7.43 -10.49 22.00
C LEU A 112 8.46 -9.39 21.70
N ASN A 113 8.09 -8.10 21.78
CA ASN A 113 9.05 -7.00 21.56
C ASN A 113 8.96 -5.89 22.64
N ARG A 114 8.66 -6.24 23.90
CA ARG A 114 8.95 -5.31 25.00
C ARG A 114 10.46 -5.27 25.21
N GLY A 115 11.12 -4.25 24.67
CA GLY A 115 12.49 -3.86 25.06
C GLY A 115 13.62 -4.13 24.07
N GLN A 116 13.37 -4.51 22.81
CA GLN A 116 14.47 -4.75 21.84
C GLN A 116 14.74 -3.64 20.83
N TYR A 117 13.89 -2.61 20.76
CA TYR A 117 14.15 -1.44 19.93
C TYR A 117 13.71 -0.20 20.69
N SER A 118 14.56 0.23 21.63
CA SER A 118 14.56 1.61 22.09
C SER A 118 15.19 2.46 20.98
N ASP A 119 14.40 3.32 20.33
CA ASP A 119 14.89 4.47 19.55
C ASP A 119 15.47 5.56 20.49
N GLU A 120 16.21 5.15 21.53
CA GLU A 120 17.00 6.07 22.34
C GLU A 120 18.41 6.11 21.76
N PRO A 121 18.90 7.29 21.31
CA PRO A 121 20.32 7.42 21.02
C PRO A 121 21.09 7.14 22.32
N LEU A 122 22.03 6.20 22.26
CA LEU A 122 22.95 5.89 23.36
C LEU A 122 23.52 7.21 23.90
N PRO A 123 23.43 7.48 25.22
CA PRO A 123 24.13 8.60 25.81
C PRO A 123 25.63 8.40 25.57
N SER A 124 26.24 9.36 24.89
CA SER A 124 27.69 9.42 24.70
C SER A 124 28.36 9.48 26.07
N ASP A 125 29.04 8.40 26.45
CA ASP A 125 29.85 8.32 27.66
C ASP A 125 30.81 9.51 27.73
N THR A 126 30.61 10.32 28.77
CA THR A 126 31.61 11.25 29.30
C THR A 126 32.85 10.47 29.71
N ALA A 127 33.88 10.51 28.88
CA ALA A 127 35.22 10.12 29.27
C ALA A 127 35.92 11.30 29.95
N THR A 128 36.12 11.22 31.26
CA THR A 128 37.19 11.95 31.96
C THR A 128 37.70 11.08 33.10
N PRO A 129 39.00 10.78 33.09
CA PRO A 129 39.82 10.92 34.28
C PRO A 129 40.67 12.19 34.22
#